data_AF-A0A8J5CDZ0-F1
#
_entry.id   AF-A0A8J5CDZ0-F1
#
_cell.length_a   1.000
_cell.length_b   1.000
_cell.length_c   1.000
_cell.angle_alpha   90.00
_cell.angle_beta   90.00
_cell.angle_gamma   90.00
#
_symmetry.space_group_name_H-M   'P 1'
#
loop_
_entity.id
_entity.type
_entity.pdbx_description
1 polymer ?
#
loop_
_entity_poly.entity_id
_entity_poly.type
_entity_poly.pdbx_seq_one_letter_code
_entity_poly.pdbx_strand_id
1 'polypeptide(L)'
;MLDSQRLPRHKQLIQLRMAVSLDVQRILEHTLGIAPDTSLTVTEVLDTLQSHFKSQQNEALRRRELLCCKQADGESFSDFFVRLKNLAEEVDLCTGNAMTCAEIQLKMVLLMGVRDEELIQRLISLDTGASLQDVVTCCRSFEATRHAASAIY
;
A
#
# COMPACT_ATOMS: atom_id res chain seq x y z
N MET A 1 9.11 5.37 -23.68
CA MET A 1 9.86 5.06 -22.45
C MET A 1 11.29 5.53 -22.68
N LEU A 2 11.62 6.75 -22.28
CA LEU A 2 12.92 7.37 -22.60
C LEU A 2 13.98 6.88 -21.60
N ASP A 3 15.09 6.41 -22.16
CA ASP A 3 16.27 5.86 -21.49
C ASP A 3 17.03 6.98 -20.75
N SER A 4 16.44 7.47 -19.66
CA SER A 4 16.84 8.69 -18.94
C SER A 4 18.21 8.60 -18.27
N GLN A 5 18.76 7.39 -18.08
CA GLN A 5 20.05 7.18 -17.42
C GLN A 5 21.28 7.59 -18.27
N ARG A 6 21.10 7.87 -19.57
CA ARG A 6 22.22 8.23 -20.49
C ARG A 6 22.45 9.73 -20.65
N LEU A 7 21.62 10.58 -20.03
CA LEU A 7 21.68 12.02 -20.18
C LEU A 7 22.48 12.68 -19.04
N PRO A 8 23.19 13.79 -19.30
CA PRO A 8 23.78 14.60 -18.23
C PRO A 8 22.71 15.05 -17.22
N ARG A 9 23.06 15.11 -15.92
CA ARG A 9 22.14 15.43 -14.80
C ARG A 9 21.18 16.59 -15.09
N HIS A 10 21.68 17.70 -15.62
CA HIS A 10 20.87 18.87 -15.92
C HIS A 10 19.74 18.57 -16.93
N LYS A 11 19.99 17.74 -17.95
CA LYS A 11 18.97 17.33 -18.92
C LYS A 11 17.94 16.40 -18.29
N GLN A 12 18.36 15.53 -17.37
CA GLN A 12 17.44 14.67 -16.62
C GLN A 12 16.50 15.49 -15.73
N LEU A 13 17.01 16.52 -15.04
CA LEU A 13 16.22 17.42 -14.22
C LEU A 13 15.23 18.26 -15.05
N ILE A 14 15.64 18.74 -16.23
CA ILE A 14 14.74 19.42 -17.16
C ILE A 14 13.62 18.47 -17.60
N GLN A 15 13.95 17.23 -17.97
CA GLN A 15 12.94 16.24 -18.36
C GLN A 15 11.97 15.90 -17.22
N LEU A 16 12.47 15.74 -15.99
CA LEU A 16 11.62 15.55 -14.82
C LEU A 16 10.62 16.70 -14.67
N ARG A 17 11.09 17.95 -14.74
CA ARG A 17 10.23 19.13 -14.60
C ARG A 17 9.19 19.22 -15.71
N MET A 18 9.56 18.91 -16.95
CA MET A 18 8.61 18.85 -18.06
C MET A 18 7.58 17.72 -17.91
N ALA A 19 7.90 16.66 -17.17
CA ALA A 19 7.02 15.52 -16.96
C ALA A 19 6.03 15.69 -15.79
N VAL A 20 6.22 16.70 -14.94
CA VAL A 20 5.33 16.99 -13.79
C VAL A 20 4.49 18.24 -14.04
N SER A 21 3.34 18.33 -13.38
CA SER A 21 2.43 19.48 -13.50
C SER A 21 3.07 20.77 -12.96
N LEU A 22 2.54 21.93 -13.39
CA LEU A 22 2.98 23.23 -12.88
C LEU A 22 2.86 23.35 -11.36
N ASP A 23 1.86 22.72 -10.76
CA ASP A 23 1.69 22.72 -9.30
C ASP A 23 2.80 21.96 -8.59
N VAL A 24 3.21 20.81 -9.14
CA VAL A 24 4.36 20.06 -8.62
C VAL A 24 5.66 20.84 -8.80
N GLN A 25 5.82 21.58 -9.91
CA GLN A 25 6.98 22.46 -10.10
C GLN A 25 7.03 23.58 -9.05
N ARG A 26 5.88 24.18 -8.72
CA ARG A 26 5.78 25.18 -7.65
C ARG A 26 6.10 24.60 -6.28
N ILE A 27 5.66 23.38 -5.98
CA ILE A 27 6.01 22.69 -4.74
C ILE A 27 7.52 22.48 -4.64
N LEU A 28 8.16 22.01 -5.73
CA LEU A 28 9.60 21.85 -5.80
C LEU A 28 10.34 23.15 -5.45
N GLU A 29 9.97 24.27 -6.08
CA GLU A 29 10.70 25.53 -5.93
C GLU A 29 10.37 26.27 -4.63
N HIS A 30 9.08 26.43 -4.32
CA HIS A 30 8.62 27.31 -3.25
C HIS A 30 8.45 26.61 -1.91
N THR A 31 8.17 25.31 -1.91
CA THR A 31 7.95 24.55 -0.67
C THR A 31 9.17 23.73 -0.28
N LEU A 32 9.81 23.08 -1.26
CA LEU A 32 10.97 22.21 -1.03
C LEU A 32 12.32 22.91 -1.25
N GLY A 33 12.33 24.15 -1.77
CA GLY A 33 13.56 24.91 -2.03
C GLY A 33 14.45 24.30 -3.11
N ILE A 34 13.91 23.42 -3.94
CA ILE A 34 14.63 22.75 -5.04
C ILE A 34 14.55 23.63 -6.27
N ALA A 35 15.60 24.41 -6.51
CA ALA A 35 15.74 25.25 -7.70
C ALA A 35 15.94 24.41 -8.99
N PRO A 36 15.67 24.98 -10.18
CA PRO A 36 15.88 24.29 -11.46
C PRO A 36 17.32 23.82 -11.71
N ASP A 37 18.31 24.52 -11.15
CA ASP A 37 19.74 24.27 -11.27
C ASP A 37 20.35 23.51 -10.08
N THR A 38 19.50 22.88 -9.25
CA THR A 38 19.90 22.11 -8.06
C THR A 38 21.06 21.13 -8.31
N SER A 39 21.85 20.90 -7.26
CA SER A 39 22.89 19.88 -7.24
C SER A 39 22.34 18.45 -7.10
N LEU A 40 21.07 18.30 -6.71
CA LEU A 40 20.41 17.01 -6.50
C LEU A 40 20.27 16.22 -7.82
N THR A 41 20.29 14.90 -7.68
CA THR A 41 19.93 13.94 -8.73
C THR A 41 18.41 13.84 -8.87
N VAL A 42 17.94 13.28 -10.00
CA VAL A 42 16.49 13.03 -10.21
C VAL A 42 15.91 12.14 -9.11
N THR A 43 16.65 11.12 -8.68
CA THR A 43 16.21 10.22 -7.60
C THR A 43 16.02 10.98 -6.29
N GLU A 44 16.99 11.78 -5.87
CA GLU A 44 16.88 12.58 -4.64
C GLU A 44 15.72 13.59 -4.70
N VAL A 45 15.48 14.18 -5.88
CA VAL A 45 14.32 15.07 -6.08
C VAL A 45 13.02 14.30 -5.93
N LEU A 46 12.89 13.12 -6.55
CA LEU A 46 11.71 12.27 -6.45
C LEU A 46 11.47 11.77 -5.02
N ASP A 47 12.52 11.36 -4.31
CA ASP A 47 12.45 10.92 -2.92
C ASP A 47 11.98 12.07 -2.01
N THR A 48 12.54 13.27 -2.19
CA THR A 48 12.11 14.46 -1.44
C THR A 48 10.65 14.81 -1.72
N LEU A 49 10.24 14.73 -2.99
CA LEU A 49 8.85 14.97 -3.41
C LEU A 49 7.91 13.95 -2.77
N GLN A 50 8.30 12.67 -2.76
CA GLN A 50 7.54 11.58 -2.14
C GLN A 50 7.42 11.81 -0.63
N SER A 51 8.51 12.13 0.06
CA SER A 51 8.49 12.47 1.49
C SER A 51 7.60 13.67 1.79
N HIS A 52 7.58 14.68 0.92
CA HIS A 52 6.69 15.83 1.07
C HIS A 52 5.21 15.43 1.02
N PHE A 53 4.79 14.70 0.00
CA PHE A 53 3.40 14.27 -0.11
C PHE A 53 3.00 13.28 0.99
N LYS A 54 3.92 12.39 1.40
CA LYS A 54 3.71 11.52 2.56
C LYS A 54 3.52 12.34 3.84
N SER A 55 4.34 13.35 4.09
CA SER A 55 4.23 14.17 5.32
C SER A 55 3.02 15.07 5.37
N GLN A 56 2.44 15.44 4.21
CA GLN A 56 1.15 16.13 4.16
C GLN A 56 -0.03 15.22 4.53
N GLN A 57 0.12 13.91 4.41
CA GLN A 57 -0.91 12.97 4.83
C GLN A 57 -0.66 12.57 6.29
N ASN A 58 -1.66 12.77 7.14
CA ASN A 58 -1.55 12.43 8.55
C ASN A 58 -1.41 10.91 8.71
N GLU A 59 -0.23 10.45 9.09
CA GLU A 59 0.09 9.03 9.28
C GLU A 59 -0.89 8.33 10.24
N ALA A 60 -1.41 9.04 11.25
CA ALA A 60 -2.42 8.49 12.14
C ALA A 60 -3.77 8.28 11.42
N LEU A 61 -4.14 9.14 10.47
CA LEU A 61 -5.32 8.94 9.62
C LEU A 61 -5.15 7.73 8.70
N ARG A 62 -3.98 7.57 8.06
CA ARG A 62 -3.69 6.42 7.20
C ARG A 62 -3.73 5.10 7.98
N ARG A 63 -3.10 5.07 9.16
CA ARG A 63 -3.19 3.92 10.08
C ARG A 63 -4.62 3.63 10.48
N ARG A 64 -5.42 4.66 10.78
CA ARG A 64 -6.84 4.51 11.07
C ARG A 64 -7.59 3.90 9.88
N GLU A 65 -7.35 4.37 8.66
CA GLU A 65 -7.98 3.82 7.45
C GLU A 65 -7.66 2.34 7.26
N LEU A 66 -6.40 1.96 7.44
CA LEU A 66 -5.98 0.55 7.38
C LEU A 66 -6.66 -0.29 8.47
N LEU A 67 -6.60 0.13 9.73
CA LEU A 67 -7.17 -0.61 10.87
C LEU A 67 -8.71 -0.69 10.82
N CYS A 68 -9.35 0.30 10.19
CA CYS A 68 -10.79 0.32 9.95
C CYS A 68 -11.21 -0.35 8.65
N CYS A 69 -10.28 -0.88 7.84
CA CYS A 69 -10.62 -1.56 6.59
C CYS A 69 -11.40 -2.84 6.88
N LYS A 70 -12.70 -2.83 6.53
CA LYS A 70 -13.59 -3.99 6.62
C LYS A 70 -14.03 -4.43 5.22
N GLN A 71 -14.30 -5.72 5.08
CA GLN A 71 -14.96 -6.29 3.92
C GLN A 71 -16.41 -5.80 3.88
N ALA A 72 -16.79 -5.19 2.76
CA ALA A 72 -18.14 -4.69 2.55
C ALA A 72 -19.13 -5.83 2.26
N ASP A 73 -20.43 -5.53 2.37
CA ASP A 73 -21.47 -6.51 2.05
C ASP A 73 -21.45 -6.85 0.56
N GLY A 74 -21.38 -8.15 0.24
CA GLY A 74 -21.24 -8.64 -1.13
C GLY A 74 -19.87 -8.41 -1.79
N GLU A 75 -18.90 -7.81 -1.09
CA GLU A 75 -17.53 -7.68 -1.61
C GLU A 75 -16.81 -9.04 -1.55
N SER A 76 -16.17 -9.43 -2.66
CA SER A 76 -15.38 -10.67 -2.67
C SER A 76 -14.17 -10.54 -1.73
N PHE A 77 -13.69 -11.66 -1.18
CA PHE A 77 -12.47 -11.61 -0.38
C PHE A 77 -11.27 -11.07 -1.18
N SER A 78 -11.20 -11.38 -2.48
CA SER A 78 -10.09 -10.94 -3.33
C SER A 78 -10.07 -9.42 -3.51
N ASP A 79 -11.21 -8.78 -3.72
CA ASP A 79 -11.32 -7.33 -3.83
C ASP A 79 -10.98 -6.64 -2.50
N PHE A 80 -11.52 -7.17 -1.41
CA PHE A 80 -11.18 -6.71 -0.06
C PHE A 80 -9.66 -6.80 0.21
N PHE A 81 -9.03 -7.92 -0.15
CA PHE A 81 -7.61 -8.14 0.10
C PHE A 81 -6.72 -7.20 -0.72
N VAL A 82 -7.08 -6.91 -1.97
CA VAL A 82 -6.37 -5.91 -2.80
C VAL A 82 -6.46 -4.53 -2.15
N ARG A 83 -7.66 -4.13 -1.72
CA ARG A 83 -7.89 -2.82 -1.09
C ARG A 83 -7.12 -2.68 0.23
N LEU A 84 -7.10 -3.74 1.05
CA LEU A 84 -6.31 -3.82 2.27
C LEU A 84 -4.80 -3.71 1.99
N LYS A 85 -4.29 -4.40 0.95
CA LYS A 85 -2.88 -4.32 0.55
C LYS A 85 -2.48 -2.92 0.11
N ASN A 86 -3.30 -2.26 -0.70
CA ASN A 86 -3.05 -0.88 -1.14
C ASN A 86 -2.96 0.09 0.06
N LEU A 87 -3.86 -0.05 1.05
CA LEU A 87 -3.81 0.77 2.27
C LEU A 87 -2.55 0.47 3.10
N ALA A 88 -2.10 -0.78 3.14
CA ALA A 88 -0.90 -1.17 3.88
C ALA A 88 0.40 -0.64 3.24
N GLU A 89 0.44 -0.50 1.91
CA GLU A 89 1.59 0.08 1.19
C GLU A 89 1.77 1.59 1.47
N GLU A 90 0.68 2.28 1.84
CA GLU A 90 0.69 3.70 2.18
C GLU A 90 1.05 4.01 3.64
N VAL A 91 1.18 2.98 4.48
CA VAL A 91 1.42 3.12 5.93
C VAL A 91 2.79 2.56 6.28
N ASP A 92 3.56 3.32 7.06
CA ASP A 92 4.76 2.79 7.70
C ASP A 92 4.32 1.93 8.90
N LEU A 93 3.96 0.68 8.59
CA LEU A 93 3.38 -0.30 9.53
C LEU A 93 4.33 -0.65 10.68
N CYS A 94 5.63 -0.70 10.39
CA CYS A 94 6.62 -1.28 11.28
C CYS A 94 7.96 -0.55 11.17
N THR A 95 8.53 -0.16 12.31
CA THR A 95 9.91 0.30 12.44
C THR A 95 10.80 -0.86 12.89
N GLY A 96 11.88 -1.19 12.18
CA GLY A 96 12.81 -2.27 12.56
C GLY A 96 12.74 -3.49 11.63
N ASN A 97 12.49 -4.70 12.16
CA ASN A 97 12.29 -5.92 11.35
C ASN A 97 10.98 -5.82 10.55
N ALA A 98 11.03 -5.06 9.46
CA ALA A 98 9.88 -4.64 8.69
C ALA A 98 9.10 -5.82 8.11
N MET A 99 9.78 -6.86 7.65
CA MET A 99 9.13 -7.98 6.96
C MET A 99 8.26 -8.82 7.90
N THR A 100 8.82 -9.31 9.00
CA THR A 100 8.06 -10.14 9.96
C THR A 100 6.94 -9.34 10.61
N CYS A 101 7.22 -8.09 10.99
CA CYS A 101 6.22 -7.23 11.61
C CYS A 101 5.08 -6.89 10.64
N ALA A 102 5.38 -6.50 9.39
CA ALA A 102 4.35 -6.16 8.42
C ALA A 102 3.44 -7.37 8.13
N GLU A 103 4.01 -8.57 8.05
CA GLU A 103 3.22 -9.80 7.87
C GLU A 103 2.27 -10.06 9.04
N ILE A 104 2.74 -9.91 10.28
CA ILE A 104 1.91 -10.05 11.49
C ILE A 104 0.78 -9.02 11.50
N GLN A 105 1.08 -7.75 11.23
CA GLN A 105 0.08 -6.67 11.19
C GLN A 105 -0.97 -6.93 10.11
N LEU A 106 -0.54 -7.32 8.90
CA LEU A 106 -1.45 -7.66 7.81
C LEU A 106 -2.39 -8.82 8.16
N LYS A 107 -1.87 -9.88 8.79
CA LYS A 107 -2.70 -11.00 9.27
C LYS A 107 -3.76 -10.52 10.27
N MET A 108 -3.39 -9.62 11.19
CA MET A 108 -4.34 -9.07 12.18
C MET A 108 -5.39 -8.18 11.55
N VAL A 109 -5.00 -7.26 10.66
CA VAL A 109 -5.96 -6.39 9.97
C VAL A 109 -6.91 -7.21 9.09
N LEU A 110 -6.40 -8.24 8.41
CA LEU A 110 -7.22 -9.18 7.64
C LEU A 110 -8.23 -9.89 8.55
N LEU A 111 -7.77 -10.49 9.66
CA LEU A 111 -8.63 -11.18 10.61
C LEU A 111 -9.74 -10.27 11.16
N MET A 112 -9.39 -9.03 11.54
CA MET A 112 -10.36 -8.05 12.01
C MET A 112 -11.29 -7.54 10.89
N GLY A 113 -10.83 -7.57 9.64
CA GLY A 113 -11.49 -6.95 8.50
C GLY A 113 -12.48 -7.85 7.78
N VAL A 114 -12.29 -9.17 7.82
CA VAL A 114 -13.22 -10.15 7.27
C VAL A 114 -14.60 -10.02 7.92
N ARG A 115 -15.65 -10.16 7.11
CA ARG A 115 -17.06 -10.02 7.56
C ARG A 115 -17.68 -11.32 8.03
N ASP A 116 -17.31 -12.45 7.41
CA ASP A 116 -17.94 -13.75 7.65
C ASP A 116 -17.44 -14.40 8.96
N GLU A 117 -18.36 -14.67 9.89
CA GLU A 117 -18.03 -15.19 11.22
C GLU A 117 -17.46 -16.61 11.18
N GLU A 118 -17.91 -17.47 10.25
CA GLU A 118 -17.39 -18.82 10.11
C GLU A 118 -15.96 -18.79 9.56
N LEU A 119 -15.69 -17.89 8.60
CA LEU A 119 -14.34 -17.65 8.14
C LEU A 119 -13.45 -17.13 9.28
N ILE A 120 -13.92 -16.18 10.09
CA ILE A 120 -13.16 -15.69 11.26
C ILE A 120 -12.80 -16.85 12.20
N GLN A 121 -13.74 -17.72 12.54
CA GLN A 121 -13.47 -18.90 13.39
C GLN A 121 -12.42 -19.83 12.78
N ARG A 122 -12.49 -20.05 11.47
CA ARG A 122 -11.52 -20.86 10.74
C ARG A 122 -10.13 -20.23 10.75
N LEU A 123 -10.04 -18.91 10.58
CA LEU A 123 -8.77 -18.18 10.62
C LEU A 123 -8.15 -18.20 12.02
N ILE A 124 -8.95 -18.06 13.09
CA ILE A 124 -8.49 -18.17 14.48
C ILE A 124 -7.93 -19.57 14.78
N SER A 125 -8.47 -20.59 14.12
CA SER A 125 -8.06 -22.00 14.29
C SER A 125 -6.79 -22.38 13.50
N LEU A 126 -6.25 -21.47 12.69
CA LEU A 126 -4.98 -21.72 11.97
C LEU A 126 -3.80 -21.77 12.94
N ASP A 127 -2.75 -22.47 12.53
CA ASP A 127 -1.49 -22.51 13.26
C ASP A 127 -0.92 -21.09 13.45
N THR A 128 -0.38 -20.80 14.64
CA THR A 128 0.17 -19.47 14.96
C THR A 128 1.36 -19.07 14.06
N GLY A 129 2.06 -20.06 13.49
CA GLY A 129 3.13 -19.90 12.52
C GLY A 129 2.67 -19.81 11.07
N ALA A 130 1.37 -19.88 10.79
CA ALA A 130 0.83 -19.78 9.43
C ALA A 130 1.28 -18.48 8.75
N SER A 131 1.73 -18.60 7.51
CA SER A 131 2.13 -17.44 6.70
C SER A 131 0.91 -16.62 6.28
N LEU A 132 1.13 -15.39 5.84
CA LEU A 132 0.07 -14.58 5.23
C LEU A 132 -0.52 -15.28 3.99
N GLN A 133 0.27 -16.03 3.24
CA GLN A 133 -0.24 -16.78 2.08
C GLN A 133 -1.16 -17.93 2.49
N ASP A 134 -0.88 -18.60 3.60
CA ASP A 134 -1.77 -19.65 4.14
C ASP A 134 -3.12 -19.06 4.55
N VAL A 135 -3.10 -17.90 5.22
CA VAL A 135 -4.30 -17.15 5.62
C VAL A 135 -5.12 -16.72 4.40
N VAL A 136 -4.47 -16.17 3.38
CA VAL A 136 -5.12 -15.76 2.12
C VAL A 136 -5.72 -16.95 1.37
N THR A 137 -5.00 -18.07 1.33
CA THR A 137 -5.46 -19.31 0.70
C THR A 137 -6.67 -19.89 1.43
N CYS A 138 -6.67 -19.85 2.77
CA CYS A 138 -7.82 -20.24 3.59
C CYS A 138 -9.07 -19.43 3.22
N CYS A 139 -8.94 -18.10 3.15
CA CYS A 139 -10.06 -17.22 2.82
C CYS A 139 -10.63 -17.47 1.42
N ARG A 140 -9.77 -17.58 0.41
CA ARG A 140 -10.19 -17.88 -0.97
C ARG A 140 -10.88 -19.24 -1.09
N SER A 141 -10.33 -20.25 -0.42
CA SER A 141 -10.89 -21.61 -0.44
C SER A 141 -12.26 -21.67 0.23
N PHE A 142 -12.42 -20.93 1.34
CA PHE A 142 -13.70 -20.80 2.04
C PHE A 142 -14.77 -20.16 1.14
N GLU A 143 -14.46 -19.02 0.52
CA GLU A 143 -15.38 -18.31 -0.36
C GLU A 143 -15.78 -19.17 -1.57
N ALA A 144 -14.82 -19.83 -2.21
CA ALA A 144 -15.09 -20.75 -3.32
C ALA A 144 -16.01 -21.91 -2.92
N THR A 145 -15.78 -22.52 -1.75
CA THR A 145 -16.60 -23.63 -1.24
C THR A 145 -18.03 -23.17 -0.95
N ARG A 146 -18.20 -21.99 -0.36
CA ARG A 146 -19.50 -21.41 -0.03
C ARG A 146 -20.30 -21.07 -1.30
N HIS A 147 -19.64 -20.48 -2.30
CA HIS A 147 -20.27 -20.24 -3.60
C HIS A 147 -20.70 -21.53 -4.28
N ALA A 148 -19.85 -22.56 -4.29
CA ALA A 148 -20.21 -23.86 -4.86
C ALA A 148 -21.40 -24.50 -4.12
N ALA A 149 -21.41 -24.47 -2.79
CA ALA A 149 -22.53 -24.97 -1.99
C ALA A 149 -23.83 -24.20 -2.27
N SER A 150 -23.77 -22.88 -2.42
CA SER A 150 -24.93 -22.04 -2.74
C SER A 150 -25.48 -22.25 -4.16
N ALA A 151 -24.67 -22.79 -5.08
CA ALA A 151 -25.09 -23.06 -6.46
C ALA A 151 -25.73 -24.46 -6.63
N ILE A 152 -25.65 -25.31 -5.61
CA ILE A 152 -26.21 -26.67 -5.61
C ILE A 152 -27.66 -26.70 -5.09
N TYR A 153 -28.08 -25.65 -4.40
CA TYR A 153 -29.44 -25.46 -3.88
C TYR A 153 -30.19 -24.37 -4.65
#